data_AF-A0A8T4Y4H5-F1
#
_entry.id   AF-A0A8T4Y4H5-F1
#
_cell.length_a   1.000
_cell.length_b   1.000
_cell.length_c   1.000
_cell.angle_alpha   90.00
_cell.angle_beta   90.00
_cell.angle_gamma   90.00
#
_symmetry.space_group_name_H-M   'P 1'
#
loop_
_entity.id
_entity.type
_entity.pdbx_description
1 polymer ?
#
loop_
_entity_poly.entity_id
_entity_poly.type
_entity_poly.pdbx_seq_one_letter_code
_entity_poly.pdbx_strand_id
1 'polypeptide(L)'
;MTLREKLGKILNQSMLNQVICSCDVVGDIAVIKIPVKIEHKADKIAEAVMQSNPHIKTVLQQTSPVEGELRLRSLKWLAGENKTETLHRESGCIFKVDLEKCYFSPRLSFERMRVAKQVMPSEVVVNMFTGVGCFSILIAKHSKPRKVYSIDINPDAIRYLNENIILNKANYIVESIEGDAKEVILGKLQNLADRVLMPLPEKAFEYLDYALLALKTEGGKIHYYDFVYTEKGKDPIEEVQKKVSEKLRTINITFRFTFGRIVRTVGPRWYQVVLDIYIHKKDNRANQHFNNLTLLREA
;
A
#
# COMPACT_ATOMS: atom_id res chain seq x y z
N MET A 1 -21.09 1.12 -26.16
CA MET A 1 -19.81 1.56 -26.75
C MET A 1 -18.79 1.62 -25.63
N THR A 2 -17.69 0.87 -25.74
CA THR A 2 -16.66 0.77 -24.70
C THR A 2 -15.88 2.09 -24.58
N LEU A 3 -15.22 2.34 -23.44
CA LEU A 3 -14.36 3.50 -23.26
C LEU A 3 -13.30 3.59 -24.36
N ARG A 4 -12.75 2.45 -24.77
CA ARG A 4 -11.77 2.35 -25.85
C ARG A 4 -12.34 2.80 -27.19
N GLU A 5 -13.56 2.38 -27.53
CA GLU A 5 -14.23 2.80 -28.77
C GLU A 5 -14.52 4.31 -28.78
N LYS A 6 -14.95 4.89 -27.65
CA LYS A 6 -15.22 6.33 -27.57
C LYS A 6 -13.95 7.16 -27.65
N LEU A 7 -12.94 6.79 -26.86
CA LEU A 7 -11.65 7.49 -26.88
C LEU A 7 -10.91 7.30 -28.20
N GLY A 8 -11.07 6.16 -28.89
CA GLY A 8 -10.48 5.91 -30.21
C GLY A 8 -11.00 6.85 -31.31
N LYS A 9 -12.16 7.48 -31.12
CA LYS A 9 -12.65 8.55 -32.00
C LYS A 9 -12.00 9.91 -31.74
N ILE A 10 -11.34 10.08 -30.60
CA ILE A 10 -10.78 11.35 -30.11
C ILE A 10 -9.24 11.35 -30.12
N LEU A 11 -8.65 10.17 -29.91
CA LEU A 11 -7.23 9.94 -29.68
C LEU A 11 -6.66 8.90 -30.64
N ASN A 12 -5.39 9.05 -31.01
CA ASN A 12 -4.65 8.02 -31.75
C ASN A 12 -4.33 6.80 -30.84
N GLN A 13 -3.93 5.68 -31.42
CA GLN A 13 -3.73 4.41 -30.70
C GLN A 13 -2.72 4.49 -29.55
N SER A 14 -1.64 5.26 -29.71
CA SER A 14 -0.60 5.43 -28.68
C SER A 14 -1.15 6.19 -27.47
N MET A 15 -1.84 7.31 -27.72
CA MET A 15 -2.46 8.14 -26.69
C MET A 15 -3.63 7.44 -26.00
N LEU A 16 -4.44 6.71 -26.77
CA LEU A 16 -5.54 5.89 -26.27
C LEU A 16 -5.04 4.89 -25.23
N ASN A 17 -3.98 4.15 -25.55
CA ASN A 17 -3.40 3.18 -24.64
C ASN A 17 -2.83 3.84 -23.37
N GLN A 18 -2.20 5.03 -23.48
CA GLN A 18 -1.70 5.76 -22.31
C GLN A 18 -2.83 6.18 -21.36
N VAL A 19 -3.93 6.73 -21.88
CA VAL A 19 -5.08 7.17 -21.07
C VAL A 19 -5.80 5.97 -20.45
N ILE A 20 -6.01 4.89 -21.19
CA ILE A 20 -6.69 3.70 -20.68
C ILE A 20 -5.88 3.01 -19.57
N CYS A 21 -4.57 2.82 -19.77
CA CYS A 21 -3.72 2.15 -18.78
C CYS A 21 -3.50 2.96 -17.49
N SER A 22 -3.77 4.27 -17.54
CA SER A 22 -3.60 5.17 -16.40
C SER A 22 -4.90 5.54 -15.68
N CYS A 23 -6.05 5.07 -16.17
CA CYS A 23 -7.34 5.31 -15.53
C CYS A 23 -7.53 4.37 -14.33
N ASP A 24 -7.63 4.95 -13.13
CA ASP A 24 -7.97 4.24 -11.90
C ASP A 24 -9.39 4.61 -11.46
N VAL A 25 -10.20 3.61 -11.16
CA VAL A 25 -11.56 3.81 -10.63
C VAL A 25 -11.58 3.47 -9.14
N VAL A 26 -12.03 4.43 -8.33
CA VAL A 26 -12.20 4.28 -6.89
C VAL A 26 -13.63 4.68 -6.54
N GLY A 27 -14.48 3.69 -6.25
CA GLY A 27 -15.89 3.96 -5.95
C GLY A 27 -16.60 4.54 -7.16
N ASP A 28 -17.12 5.75 -7.03
CA ASP A 28 -17.76 6.53 -8.09
C ASP A 28 -16.86 7.61 -8.70
N ILE A 29 -15.56 7.61 -8.37
CA ILE A 29 -14.57 8.56 -8.90
C ILE A 29 -13.62 7.85 -9.87
N ALA A 30 -13.43 8.42 -11.04
CA ALA A 30 -12.37 8.03 -11.98
C ALA A 30 -11.21 9.04 -11.92
N VAL A 31 -9.99 8.54 -11.75
CA VAL A 31 -8.76 9.32 -11.78
C VAL A 31 -7.99 8.99 -13.05
N ILE A 32 -7.70 9.99 -13.87
CA ILE A 32 -7.01 9.83 -15.15
C ILE A 32 -5.70 10.62 -15.19
N LYS A 33 -4.71 10.10 -15.92
CA LYS A 33 -3.48 10.84 -16.24
C LYS A 33 -3.53 11.26 -17.70
N ILE A 34 -3.47 12.56 -17.94
CA ILE A 34 -3.51 13.14 -19.28
C ILE A 34 -2.12 13.70 -19.59
N PRO A 35 -1.43 13.19 -20.63
CA PRO A 35 -0.20 13.80 -21.11
C PRO A 35 -0.42 15.25 -21.53
N VAL A 36 0.52 16.14 -21.22
CA VAL A 36 0.47 17.58 -21.57
C VAL A 36 0.10 17.81 -23.05
N LYS A 37 0.60 16.96 -23.96
CA LYS A 37 0.31 17.03 -25.40
C LYS A 37 -1.18 16.94 -25.76
N ILE A 38 -2.03 16.35 -24.91
CA ILE A 38 -3.49 16.23 -25.13
C ILE A 38 -4.32 16.84 -24.00
N GLU A 39 -3.71 17.70 -23.18
CA GLU A 39 -4.42 18.37 -22.10
C GLU A 39 -5.59 19.24 -22.62
N HIS A 40 -5.44 19.84 -23.80
CA HIS A 40 -6.52 20.57 -24.50
C HIS A 40 -7.76 19.70 -24.86
N LYS A 41 -7.68 18.37 -24.71
CA LYS A 41 -8.81 17.43 -24.90
C LYS A 41 -9.35 16.87 -23.59
N ALA A 42 -8.91 17.36 -22.43
CA ALA A 42 -9.24 16.79 -21.13
C ALA A 42 -10.75 16.67 -20.89
N ASP A 43 -11.51 17.72 -21.20
CA ASP A 43 -12.97 17.74 -21.00
C ASP A 43 -13.66 16.66 -21.83
N LYS A 44 -13.28 16.51 -23.11
CA LYS A 44 -13.81 15.46 -24.00
C LYS A 44 -13.45 14.06 -23.53
N ILE A 45 -12.26 13.89 -22.96
CA ILE A 45 -11.83 12.61 -22.38
C ILE A 45 -12.68 12.30 -21.14
N ALA A 46 -12.89 13.28 -20.25
CA ALA A 46 -13.69 13.13 -19.05
C ALA A 46 -15.16 12.79 -19.38
N GLU A 47 -15.76 13.48 -20.35
CA GLU A 47 -17.09 13.15 -20.86
C GLU A 47 -17.16 11.72 -21.40
N ALA A 48 -16.17 11.29 -22.18
CA ALA A 48 -16.12 9.93 -22.70
C ALA A 48 -16.03 8.88 -21.57
N VAL A 49 -15.31 9.18 -20.49
CA VAL A 49 -15.24 8.33 -19.28
C VAL A 49 -16.61 8.23 -18.61
N MET A 50 -17.25 9.35 -18.30
CA MET A 50 -18.57 9.35 -17.65
C MET A 50 -19.64 8.63 -18.48
N GLN A 51 -19.68 8.89 -19.79
CA GLN A 51 -20.67 8.25 -20.66
C GLN A 51 -20.41 6.75 -20.89
N SER A 52 -19.18 6.27 -20.64
CA SER A 52 -18.85 4.84 -20.75
C SER A 52 -19.11 4.09 -19.46
N ASN A 53 -19.15 4.80 -18.33
CA ASN A 53 -19.22 4.25 -17.00
C ASN A 53 -20.31 4.98 -16.18
N PRO A 54 -21.59 4.59 -16.29
CA PRO A 54 -22.72 5.32 -15.66
C PRO A 54 -22.65 5.44 -14.12
N HIS A 55 -21.87 4.57 -13.48
CA HIS A 55 -21.63 4.60 -12.03
C HIS A 55 -20.65 5.70 -11.62
N ILE A 56 -19.82 6.21 -12.55
CA ILE A 56 -18.88 7.29 -12.27
C ILE A 56 -19.65 8.61 -12.18
N LYS A 57 -19.49 9.29 -11.04
CA LYS A 57 -20.08 10.60 -10.75
C LYS A 57 -19.07 11.73 -10.80
N THR A 58 -17.78 11.42 -10.72
CA THR A 58 -16.70 12.41 -10.78
C THR A 58 -15.52 11.92 -11.59
N VAL A 59 -14.93 12.80 -12.40
CA VAL A 59 -13.65 12.56 -13.08
C VAL A 59 -12.62 13.57 -12.61
N LEU A 60 -11.48 13.08 -12.14
CA LEU A 60 -10.34 13.86 -11.68
C LEU A 60 -9.12 13.59 -12.58
N GLN A 61 -8.36 14.63 -12.89
CA GLN A 61 -7.04 14.53 -13.49
C GLN A 61 -5.99 14.50 -12.38
N GLN A 62 -5.11 13.50 -12.39
CA GLN A 62 -3.89 13.54 -11.59
C GLN A 62 -2.87 14.44 -12.29
N THR A 63 -2.47 15.55 -11.64
CA THR A 63 -1.59 16.58 -12.20
C THR A 63 -0.15 16.50 -11.67
N SER A 64 0.10 15.78 -10.57
CA SER A 64 1.45 15.54 -10.04
C SER A 64 1.73 14.04 -9.84
N PRO A 65 2.99 13.62 -9.73
CA PRO A 65 3.36 12.31 -9.20
C PRO A 65 2.81 12.07 -7.78
N VAL A 66 2.82 10.81 -7.35
CA VAL A 66 2.59 10.47 -5.94
C VAL A 66 3.91 10.70 -5.22
N GLU A 67 3.94 11.61 -4.24
CA GLU A 67 5.18 12.04 -3.59
C GLU A 67 4.95 12.51 -2.15
N GLY A 68 6.04 12.87 -1.48
CA GLY A 68 6.04 13.30 -0.09
C GLY A 68 5.81 12.15 0.90
N GLU A 69 5.95 12.47 2.19
CA GLU A 69 5.81 11.53 3.29
C GLU A 69 4.41 10.91 3.35
N LEU A 70 3.38 11.71 3.09
CA LEU A 70 1.97 11.28 3.09
C LEU A 70 1.53 10.64 1.76
N ARG A 71 2.42 10.57 0.76
CA ARG A 71 2.15 9.95 -0.55
C ARG A 71 0.92 10.51 -1.24
N LEU A 72 0.76 11.83 -1.21
CA LEU A 72 -0.36 12.51 -1.84
C LEU A 72 -0.04 12.87 -3.29
N ARG A 73 -1.09 13.23 -4.03
CA ARG A 73 -1.03 13.65 -5.43
C ARG A 73 -1.97 14.83 -5.63
N SER A 74 -1.61 15.75 -6.51
CA SER A 74 -2.49 16.84 -6.90
C SER A 74 -3.55 16.31 -7.85
N LEU A 75 -4.81 16.64 -7.54
CA LEU A 75 -5.97 16.28 -8.33
C LEU A 75 -6.65 17.55 -8.83
N LYS A 76 -7.05 17.54 -10.09
CA LYS A 76 -7.83 18.61 -10.72
C LYS A 76 -9.18 18.03 -11.14
N TRP A 77 -10.27 18.65 -10.72
CA TRP A 77 -11.60 18.27 -11.18
C TRP A 77 -11.77 18.53 -12.68
N LEU A 78 -12.37 17.57 -13.40
CA LEU A 78 -12.66 17.69 -14.83
C LEU A 78 -14.15 17.64 -15.16
N ALA A 79 -14.91 16.74 -14.53
CA ALA A 79 -16.33 16.55 -14.86
C ALA A 79 -17.13 15.93 -13.72
N GLY A 80 -18.44 16.15 -13.74
CA GLY A 80 -19.41 15.57 -12.81
C GLY A 80 -19.50 16.31 -11.47
N GLU A 81 -19.80 15.59 -10.40
CA GLU A 81 -19.85 16.16 -9.05
C GLU A 81 -18.44 16.60 -8.61
N ASN A 82 -18.31 17.81 -8.05
CA ASN A 82 -17.02 18.30 -7.55
C ASN A 82 -16.75 17.74 -6.15
N LYS A 83 -16.18 16.54 -6.07
CA LYS A 83 -15.84 15.83 -4.83
C LYS A 83 -14.60 14.95 -5.00
N THR A 84 -13.95 14.64 -3.88
CA THR A 84 -12.76 13.77 -3.82
C THR A 84 -12.94 12.60 -2.85
N GLU A 85 -14.01 12.64 -2.03
CA GLU A 85 -14.43 11.59 -1.11
C GLU A 85 -15.39 10.60 -1.80
N THR A 86 -15.20 9.31 -1.55
CA THR A 86 -16.03 8.24 -2.12
C THR A 86 -16.05 6.99 -1.24
N LEU A 87 -16.94 6.05 -1.58
CA LEU A 87 -16.99 4.70 -1.04
C LEU A 87 -16.51 3.69 -2.09
N HIS A 88 -15.35 3.09 -1.83
CA HIS A 88 -14.79 2.00 -2.63
C HIS A 88 -15.18 0.63 -2.07
N ARG A 89 -15.63 -0.29 -2.92
CA ARG A 89 -15.94 -1.67 -2.53
C ARG A 89 -14.86 -2.62 -3.03
N GLU A 90 -14.31 -3.41 -2.13
CA GLU A 90 -13.29 -4.41 -2.46
C GLU A 90 -13.46 -5.63 -1.57
N SER A 91 -13.49 -6.83 -2.17
CA SER A 91 -13.44 -8.09 -1.42
C SER A 91 -14.51 -8.22 -0.32
N GLY A 92 -15.70 -7.67 -0.59
CA GLY A 92 -16.81 -7.62 0.34
C GLY A 92 -16.69 -6.55 1.45
N CYS A 93 -15.63 -5.75 1.48
CA CYS A 93 -15.47 -4.61 2.39
C CYS A 93 -15.84 -3.30 1.70
N ILE A 94 -16.11 -2.27 2.50
CA ILE A 94 -16.42 -0.90 2.05
C ILE A 94 -15.36 0.03 2.65
N PHE A 95 -14.75 0.87 1.82
CA PHE A 95 -13.71 1.82 2.23
C PHE A 95 -14.13 3.22 1.83
N LYS A 96 -14.42 4.05 2.82
CA LYS A 96 -14.50 5.49 2.68
C LYS A 96 -13.09 6.06 2.57
N VAL A 97 -12.88 6.92 1.59
CA VAL A 97 -11.58 7.53 1.31
C VAL A 97 -11.76 8.86 0.59
N ASP A 98 -10.94 9.84 0.94
CA ASP A 98 -10.73 11.07 0.19
C ASP A 98 -9.40 11.00 -0.54
N LEU A 99 -9.47 11.09 -1.87
CA LEU A 99 -8.33 10.88 -2.76
C LEU A 99 -7.32 12.04 -2.76
N GLU A 100 -7.69 13.21 -2.24
CA GLU A 100 -6.76 14.33 -2.04
C GLU A 100 -6.01 14.21 -0.72
N LYS A 101 -6.66 13.65 0.31
CA LYS A 101 -6.12 13.60 1.67
C LYS A 101 -5.43 12.28 2.00
N CYS A 102 -5.68 11.23 1.23
CA CYS A 102 -5.15 9.89 1.51
C CYS A 102 -4.62 9.20 0.25
N TYR A 103 -3.47 8.54 0.39
CA TYR A 103 -3.01 7.62 -0.64
C TYR A 103 -3.95 6.42 -0.76
N PHE A 104 -4.43 6.18 -1.98
CA PHE A 104 -5.22 4.99 -2.32
C PHE A 104 -4.89 4.50 -3.72
N SER A 105 -4.79 3.17 -3.86
CA SER A 105 -4.60 2.48 -5.14
C SER A 105 -5.49 1.24 -5.22
N PRO A 106 -6.46 1.20 -6.15
CA PRO A 106 -7.33 0.02 -6.35
C PRO A 106 -6.54 -1.17 -6.93
N ARG A 107 -5.38 -0.91 -7.57
CA ARG A 107 -4.53 -1.93 -8.21
C ARG A 107 -3.89 -2.93 -7.24
N LEU A 108 -3.98 -2.69 -5.93
CA LEU A 108 -3.42 -3.57 -4.90
C LEU A 108 -4.44 -4.56 -4.33
N SER A 109 -5.66 -4.62 -4.88
CA SER A 109 -6.74 -5.46 -4.37
C SER A 109 -6.39 -6.94 -4.29
N PHE A 110 -5.75 -7.48 -5.33
CA PHE A 110 -5.25 -8.86 -5.34
C PHE A 110 -4.26 -9.09 -4.20
N GLU A 111 -3.32 -8.15 -4.01
CA GLU A 111 -2.25 -8.28 -3.04
C GLU A 111 -2.76 -8.23 -1.59
N ARG A 112 -3.73 -7.36 -1.33
CA ARG A 112 -4.42 -7.31 -0.03
C ARG A 112 -5.13 -8.60 0.31
N MET A 113 -5.87 -9.17 -0.66
CA MET A 113 -6.54 -10.44 -0.48
C MET A 113 -5.55 -11.60 -0.31
N ARG A 114 -4.42 -11.59 -1.03
CA ARG A 114 -3.35 -12.58 -0.90
C ARG A 114 -2.82 -12.61 0.53
N VAL A 115 -2.43 -11.45 1.07
CA VAL A 115 -1.92 -11.35 2.45
C VAL A 115 -2.99 -11.74 3.46
N ALA A 116 -4.25 -11.29 3.27
CA ALA A 116 -5.35 -11.69 4.15
C ALA A 116 -5.46 -13.22 4.25
N LYS A 117 -5.50 -13.93 3.13
CA LYS A 117 -5.59 -15.40 3.11
C LYS A 117 -4.41 -16.13 3.76
N GLN A 118 -3.28 -15.47 3.98
CA GLN A 118 -2.11 -16.07 4.62
C GLN A 118 -2.09 -15.89 6.15
N VAL A 119 -2.92 -15.00 6.70
CA VAL A 119 -3.01 -14.78 8.14
C VAL A 119 -3.77 -15.94 8.78
N MET A 120 -3.18 -16.52 9.83
CA MET A 120 -3.80 -17.59 10.60
C MET A 120 -4.66 -17.04 11.73
N PRO A 121 -5.68 -17.78 12.19
CA PRO A 121 -6.43 -17.43 13.39
C PRO A 121 -5.49 -17.18 14.57
N SER A 122 -5.86 -16.22 15.41
CA SER A 122 -5.10 -15.84 16.61
C SER A 122 -3.74 -15.16 16.40
N GLU A 123 -3.29 -14.94 15.16
CA GLU A 123 -2.10 -14.11 14.89
C GLU A 123 -2.30 -12.66 15.38
N VAL A 124 -1.25 -12.04 15.89
CA VAL A 124 -1.15 -10.57 15.99
C VAL A 124 -0.41 -10.04 14.79
N VAL A 125 -1.05 -9.10 14.09
CA VAL A 125 -0.51 -8.44 12.90
C VAL A 125 -0.20 -6.98 13.23
N VAL A 126 0.98 -6.50 12.82
CA VAL A 126 1.31 -5.07 12.78
C VAL A 126 1.38 -4.63 11.33
N ASN A 127 0.54 -3.68 10.94
CA ASN A 127 0.58 -3.03 9.64
C ASN A 127 1.20 -1.64 9.81
N MET A 128 2.45 -1.48 9.36
CA MET A 128 3.25 -0.28 9.64
C MET A 128 2.81 0.96 8.86
N PHE A 129 2.10 0.79 7.73
CA PHE A 129 1.73 1.88 6.82
C PHE A 129 0.33 1.63 6.27
N THR A 130 -0.67 1.79 7.13
CA THR A 130 -2.00 1.22 6.90
C THR A 130 -2.88 1.99 5.92
N GLY A 131 -2.61 3.28 5.70
CA GLY A 131 -3.48 4.20 4.98
C GLY A 131 -4.89 4.18 5.56
N VAL A 132 -5.90 4.06 4.70
CA VAL A 132 -7.31 3.97 5.13
C VAL A 132 -7.72 2.56 5.61
N GLY A 133 -6.76 1.66 5.87
CA GLY A 133 -7.01 0.38 6.53
C GLY A 133 -7.26 -0.83 5.64
N CYS A 134 -6.96 -0.76 4.35
CA CYS A 134 -7.40 -1.77 3.40
C CYS A 134 -6.85 -3.18 3.71
N PHE A 135 -5.54 -3.30 4.01
CA PHE A 135 -4.97 -4.59 4.45
C PHE A 135 -5.60 -5.06 5.75
N SER A 136 -5.63 -4.19 6.76
CA SER A 136 -6.05 -4.53 8.12
C SER A 136 -7.49 -5.00 8.20
N ILE A 137 -8.40 -4.31 7.49
CA ILE A 137 -9.83 -4.65 7.47
C ILE A 137 -10.09 -5.91 6.66
N LEU A 138 -9.38 -6.13 5.54
CA LEU A 138 -9.48 -7.41 4.80
C LEU A 138 -9.00 -8.58 5.67
N ILE A 139 -7.88 -8.43 6.38
CA ILE A 139 -7.38 -9.44 7.32
C ILE A 139 -8.40 -9.72 8.41
N ALA A 140 -8.96 -8.68 9.04
CA ALA A 140 -9.97 -8.83 10.09
C ALA A 140 -11.21 -9.59 9.59
N LYS A 141 -11.67 -9.28 8.37
CA LYS A 141 -12.86 -9.91 7.78
C LYS A 141 -12.64 -11.38 7.40
N HIS A 142 -11.49 -11.70 6.81
CA HIS A 142 -11.29 -12.97 6.13
C HIS A 142 -10.48 -14.00 6.93
N SER A 143 -9.81 -13.59 8.01
CA SER A 143 -8.77 -14.43 8.63
C SER A 143 -8.85 -14.56 10.15
N LYS A 144 -9.75 -13.82 10.82
CA LYS A 144 -9.98 -13.87 12.28
C LYS A 144 -8.68 -13.83 13.12
N PRO A 145 -7.77 -12.86 12.87
CA PRO A 145 -6.59 -12.69 13.73
C PRO A 145 -7.02 -12.33 15.16
N ARG A 146 -6.10 -12.46 16.12
CA ARG A 146 -6.33 -11.96 17.48
C ARG A 146 -6.45 -10.44 17.50
N LYS A 147 -5.54 -9.76 16.79
CA LYS A 147 -5.44 -8.31 16.76
C LYS A 147 -4.70 -7.83 15.52
N VAL A 148 -5.06 -6.67 15.00
CA VAL A 148 -4.34 -5.96 13.93
C VAL A 148 -4.06 -4.52 14.36
N TYR A 149 -2.81 -4.23 14.70
CA TYR A 149 -2.36 -2.85 14.96
C TYR A 149 -2.03 -2.17 13.63
N SER A 150 -2.61 -1.01 13.40
CA SER A 150 -2.60 -0.32 12.11
C SER A 150 -2.07 1.08 12.29
N ILE A 151 -0.86 1.34 11.79
CA ILE A 151 -0.12 2.57 12.02
C ILE A 151 -0.12 3.41 10.74
N ASP A 152 -0.38 4.71 10.87
CA ASP A 152 -0.14 5.69 9.81
C ASP A 152 0.25 7.03 10.42
N ILE A 153 1.13 7.75 9.72
CA ILE A 153 1.54 9.10 10.11
C ILE A 153 0.53 10.15 9.65
N ASN A 154 -0.32 9.83 8.65
CA ASN A 154 -1.32 10.75 8.14
C ASN A 154 -2.58 10.76 9.03
N PRO A 155 -2.89 11.87 9.73
CA PRO A 155 -4.08 11.95 10.59
C PRO A 155 -5.39 11.80 9.81
N ASP A 156 -5.46 12.27 8.56
CA ASP A 156 -6.65 12.06 7.72
C ASP A 156 -6.83 10.57 7.38
N ALA A 157 -5.73 9.86 7.09
CA ALA A 157 -5.81 8.42 6.83
C ALA A 157 -6.28 7.65 8.06
N ILE A 158 -5.83 8.03 9.27
CA ILE A 158 -6.29 7.48 10.53
C ILE A 158 -7.78 7.78 10.78
N ARG A 159 -8.23 9.00 10.48
CA ARG A 159 -9.66 9.37 10.55
C ARG A 159 -10.51 8.47 9.66
N TYR A 160 -10.13 8.30 8.38
CA TYR A 160 -10.84 7.39 7.47
C TYR A 160 -10.71 5.92 7.88
N LEU A 161 -9.57 5.49 8.40
CA LEU A 161 -9.40 4.15 8.96
C LEU A 161 -10.42 3.91 10.08
N ASN A 162 -10.58 4.84 11.02
CA ASN A 162 -11.56 4.73 12.10
C ASN A 162 -13.00 4.60 11.58
N GLU A 163 -13.39 5.44 10.62
CA GLU A 163 -14.69 5.30 9.94
C GLU A 163 -14.82 3.94 9.25
N ASN A 164 -13.77 3.47 8.59
CA ASN A 164 -13.76 2.19 7.88
C ASN A 164 -13.81 0.98 8.83
N ILE A 165 -13.19 1.06 10.00
CA ILE A 165 -13.30 0.01 11.03
C ILE A 165 -14.76 -0.16 11.44
N ILE A 166 -15.47 0.95 11.67
CA ILE A 166 -16.90 0.93 12.02
C ILE A 166 -17.74 0.39 10.86
N LEU A 167 -17.54 0.92 9.64
CA LEU A 167 -18.26 0.50 8.43
C LEU A 167 -18.15 -1.02 8.16
N ASN A 168 -17.02 -1.62 8.52
CA ASN A 168 -16.77 -3.05 8.30
C ASN A 168 -16.92 -3.91 9.56
N LYS A 169 -17.41 -3.34 10.68
CA LYS A 169 -17.59 -4.03 11.97
C LYS A 169 -16.29 -4.69 12.47
N ALA A 170 -15.16 -4.02 12.29
CA ALA A 170 -13.82 -4.52 12.64
C ALA A 170 -13.31 -4.00 13.99
N ASN A 171 -14.14 -3.30 14.77
CA ASN A 171 -13.78 -2.54 15.98
C ASN A 171 -13.04 -3.35 17.05
N TYR A 172 -13.34 -4.65 17.18
CA TYR A 172 -12.70 -5.50 18.19
C TYR A 172 -11.35 -6.08 17.75
N ILE A 173 -11.06 -6.04 16.45
CA ILE A 173 -9.88 -6.69 15.85
C ILE A 173 -8.85 -5.64 15.43
N VAL A 174 -9.27 -4.57 14.77
CA VAL A 174 -8.38 -3.56 14.20
C VAL A 174 -8.26 -2.39 15.17
N GLU A 175 -7.03 -1.98 15.46
CA GLU A 175 -6.72 -0.80 16.26
C GLU A 175 -5.88 0.17 15.43
N SER A 176 -6.37 1.40 15.28
CA SER A 176 -5.65 2.48 14.61
C SER A 176 -4.69 3.17 15.57
N ILE A 177 -3.49 3.48 15.11
CA ILE A 177 -2.52 4.28 15.86
C ILE A 177 -1.98 5.35 14.93
N GLU A 178 -2.18 6.61 15.29
CA GLU A 178 -1.55 7.74 14.60
C GLU A 178 -0.10 7.89 15.07
N GLY A 179 0.82 8.02 14.12
CA GLY A 179 2.21 8.33 14.37
C GLY A 179 3.16 7.65 13.41
N ASP A 180 4.43 7.98 13.56
CA ASP A 180 5.50 7.31 12.84
C ASP A 180 5.64 5.84 13.29
N ALA A 181 5.79 4.93 12.32
CA ALA A 181 5.82 3.50 12.59
C ALA A 181 7.02 3.08 13.44
N LYS A 182 8.18 3.72 13.28
CA LYS A 182 9.35 3.47 14.10
C LYS A 182 9.06 3.85 15.55
N GLU A 183 8.53 5.05 15.78
CA GLU A 183 8.28 5.56 17.14
C GLU A 183 7.20 4.77 17.87
N VAL A 184 6.13 4.41 17.16
CA VAL A 184 5.06 3.57 17.72
C VAL A 184 5.58 2.18 18.08
N ILE A 185 6.41 1.56 17.23
CA ILE A 185 6.97 0.24 17.53
C ILE A 185 7.89 0.30 18.74
N LEU A 186 8.83 1.25 18.77
CA LEU A 186 9.74 1.43 19.89
C LEU A 186 9.00 1.69 21.21
N GLY A 187 7.90 2.46 21.16
CA GLY A 187 7.15 2.80 22.36
C GLY A 187 6.18 1.75 22.86
N LYS A 188 5.58 0.94 21.97
CA LYS A 188 4.37 0.17 22.32
C LYS A 188 4.28 -1.25 21.75
N LEU A 189 4.98 -1.57 20.66
CA LEU A 189 4.71 -2.80 19.88
C LEU A 189 5.93 -3.72 19.71
N GLN A 190 6.95 -3.58 20.55
CA GLN A 190 8.11 -4.47 20.51
C GLN A 190 7.74 -5.92 20.88
N ASN A 191 8.34 -6.89 20.16
CA ASN A 191 8.22 -8.32 20.44
C ASN A 191 6.78 -8.86 20.55
N LEU A 192 5.83 -8.26 19.83
CA LEU A 192 4.40 -8.54 19.96
C LEU A 192 3.82 -9.32 18.77
N ALA A 193 4.31 -9.04 17.56
CA ALA A 193 3.67 -9.45 16.32
C ALA A 193 4.12 -10.84 15.87
N ASP A 194 3.16 -11.64 15.39
CA ASP A 194 3.43 -12.85 14.60
C ASP A 194 3.73 -12.49 13.14
N ARG A 195 3.20 -11.35 12.68
CA ARG A 195 3.32 -10.88 11.30
C ARG A 195 3.42 -9.37 11.21
N VAL A 196 4.31 -8.87 10.36
CA VAL A 196 4.45 -7.45 10.06
C VAL A 196 4.22 -7.18 8.57
N LEU A 197 3.43 -6.16 8.25
CA LEU A 197 3.22 -5.67 6.89
C LEU A 197 3.94 -4.33 6.70
N MET A 198 4.68 -4.20 5.60
CA MET A 198 5.41 -2.98 5.25
C MET A 198 4.96 -2.41 3.90
N PRO A 199 3.68 -2.06 3.68
CA PRO A 199 3.15 -1.67 2.37
C PRO A 199 3.52 -0.23 1.93
N LEU A 200 4.70 0.27 2.35
CA LEU A 200 5.31 1.52 1.88
C LEU A 200 6.69 1.22 1.26
N PRO A 201 6.73 0.89 -0.05
CA PRO A 201 7.96 0.43 -0.70
C PRO A 201 9.16 1.35 -0.56
N GLU A 202 8.93 2.67 -0.54
CA GLU A 202 9.99 3.70 -0.49
C GLU A 202 10.70 3.76 0.86
N LYS A 203 10.04 3.33 1.93
CA LYS A 203 10.56 3.35 3.30
C LYS A 203 10.82 1.97 3.86
N ALA A 204 10.35 0.91 3.21
CA ALA A 204 10.42 -0.44 3.76
C ALA A 204 11.85 -0.87 4.13
N PHE A 205 12.86 -0.55 3.31
CA PHE A 205 14.25 -0.92 3.60
C PHE A 205 14.79 -0.22 4.86
N GLU A 206 14.52 1.08 4.98
CA GLU A 206 14.89 1.91 6.14
C GLU A 206 14.19 1.41 7.40
N TYR A 207 12.92 1.00 7.30
CA TYR A 207 12.09 0.60 8.45
C TYR A 207 12.19 -0.88 8.81
N LEU A 208 13.00 -1.67 8.10
CA LEU A 208 13.10 -3.12 8.30
C LEU A 208 13.54 -3.49 9.72
N ASP A 209 14.38 -2.67 10.36
CA ASP A 209 14.87 -2.94 11.71
C ASP A 209 13.73 -2.84 12.75
N TYR A 210 12.81 -1.90 12.56
CA TYR A 210 11.63 -1.76 13.41
C TYR A 210 10.60 -2.86 13.12
N ALA A 211 10.45 -3.30 11.87
CA ALA A 211 9.64 -4.47 11.56
C ALA A 211 10.16 -5.73 12.27
N LEU A 212 11.48 -5.92 12.29
CA LEU A 212 12.11 -7.00 13.05
C LEU A 212 11.87 -6.82 14.55
N LEU A 213 12.01 -5.61 15.09
CA LEU A 213 11.76 -5.32 16.50
C LEU A 213 10.32 -5.60 16.93
N ALA A 214 9.34 -5.33 16.06
CA ALA A 214 7.93 -5.60 16.32
C ALA A 214 7.61 -7.10 16.40
N LEU A 215 8.36 -7.95 15.67
CA LEU A 215 8.17 -9.40 15.72
C LEU A 215 8.54 -9.98 17.08
N LYS A 216 7.73 -10.94 17.54
CA LYS A 216 8.01 -11.79 18.71
C LYS A 216 9.43 -12.36 18.67
N THR A 217 9.97 -12.66 19.85
CA THR A 217 11.35 -13.15 19.98
C THR A 217 11.60 -14.48 19.26
N GLU A 218 10.56 -15.28 19.14
CA GLU A 218 10.47 -16.57 18.45
C GLU A 218 10.53 -16.42 16.92
N GLY A 219 10.40 -15.20 16.41
CA GLY A 219 10.36 -14.88 15.00
C GLY A 219 8.94 -14.67 14.49
N GLY A 220 8.78 -14.69 13.17
CA GLY A 220 7.50 -14.46 12.52
C GLY A 220 7.64 -14.12 11.04
N LYS A 221 6.59 -13.53 10.45
CA LYS A 221 6.54 -13.26 9.00
C LYS A 221 6.57 -11.76 8.70
N ILE A 222 7.34 -11.36 7.70
CA ILE A 222 7.34 -9.98 7.18
C ILE A 222 6.88 -9.99 5.72
N HIS A 223 5.92 -9.13 5.40
CA HIS A 223 5.56 -8.80 4.01
C HIS A 223 6.25 -7.50 3.63
N TYR A 224 7.39 -7.65 2.96
CA TYR A 224 8.28 -6.56 2.58
C TYR A 224 8.02 -6.15 1.14
N TYR A 225 7.75 -4.87 0.90
CA TYR A 225 7.51 -4.32 -0.43
C TYR A 225 8.64 -3.38 -0.83
N ASP A 226 8.99 -3.33 -2.10
CA ASP A 226 10.10 -2.51 -2.58
C ASP A 226 9.85 -1.99 -4.00
N PHE A 227 10.46 -0.85 -4.32
CA PHE A 227 10.61 -0.41 -5.70
C PHE A 227 12.04 -0.69 -6.15
N VAL A 228 12.16 -1.43 -7.25
CA VAL A 228 13.44 -1.78 -7.82
C VAL A 228 13.45 -1.43 -9.30
N TYR A 229 14.52 -0.75 -9.72
CA TYR A 229 14.87 -0.61 -11.12
C TYR A 229 15.75 -1.79 -11.51
N THR A 230 15.45 -2.44 -12.63
CA THR A 230 16.27 -3.56 -13.10
C THR A 230 16.83 -3.35 -14.49
N GLU A 231 18.09 -3.74 -14.67
CA GLU A 231 18.70 -3.78 -16.00
C GLU A 231 18.13 -4.94 -16.82
N LYS A 232 18.32 -4.85 -18.15
CA LYS A 232 17.83 -5.90 -19.05
C LYS A 232 18.51 -7.23 -18.71
N GLY A 233 17.70 -8.27 -18.48
CA GLY A 233 18.20 -9.63 -18.17
C GLY A 233 18.38 -9.93 -16.69
N LYS A 234 18.16 -8.96 -15.79
CA LYS A 234 18.13 -9.20 -14.34
C LYS A 234 16.71 -9.46 -13.84
N ASP A 235 16.59 -10.32 -12.83
CA ASP A 235 15.31 -10.57 -12.16
C ASP A 235 15.09 -9.54 -11.01
N PRO A 236 14.02 -8.72 -11.07
CA PRO A 236 13.65 -7.82 -9.98
C PRO A 236 13.53 -8.47 -8.61
N ILE A 237 13.07 -9.72 -8.56
CA ILE A 237 12.89 -10.43 -7.30
C ILE A 237 14.25 -10.75 -6.68
N GLU A 238 15.20 -11.24 -7.47
CA GLU A 238 16.55 -11.56 -7.02
C GLU A 238 17.31 -10.31 -6.55
N GLU A 239 17.16 -9.17 -7.26
CA GLU A 239 17.81 -7.92 -6.84
C GLU A 239 17.32 -7.43 -5.48
N VAL A 240 16.00 -7.52 -5.22
CA VAL A 240 15.45 -7.17 -3.90
C VAL A 240 15.85 -8.20 -2.84
N GLN A 241 15.86 -9.50 -3.17
CA GLN A 241 16.31 -10.55 -2.26
C GLN A 241 17.76 -10.35 -1.84
N LYS A 242 18.66 -9.99 -2.78
CA LYS A 242 20.06 -9.71 -2.48
C LYS A 242 20.19 -8.52 -1.52
N LYS A 243 19.54 -7.40 -1.84
CA LYS A 243 19.55 -6.18 -1.01
C LYS A 243 19.08 -6.46 0.43
N VAL A 244 17.96 -7.17 0.58
CA VAL A 244 17.40 -7.50 1.90
C VAL A 244 18.28 -8.51 2.64
N SER A 245 18.83 -9.51 1.94
CA SER A 245 19.71 -10.53 2.53
C SER A 245 20.98 -9.93 3.11
N GLU A 246 21.59 -8.97 2.41
CA GLU A 246 22.79 -8.28 2.88
C GLU A 246 22.51 -7.58 4.21
N LYS A 247 21.44 -6.78 4.28
CA LYS A 247 21.03 -6.10 5.52
C LYS A 247 20.78 -7.09 6.67
N LEU A 248 19.96 -8.12 6.44
CA LEU A 248 19.61 -9.11 7.48
C LEU A 248 20.83 -9.90 7.99
N ARG A 249 21.79 -10.22 7.12
CA ARG A 249 23.04 -10.89 7.51
C ARG A 249 23.95 -9.99 8.34
N THR A 250 24.03 -8.70 8.02
CA THR A 250 24.82 -7.73 8.81
C THR A 250 24.37 -7.67 10.27
N ILE A 251 23.08 -7.86 10.54
CA ILE A 251 22.51 -7.86 11.90
C ILE A 251 22.30 -9.27 12.47
N ASN A 252 22.93 -10.30 11.88
CA ASN A 252 22.90 -11.70 12.33
C ASN A 252 21.49 -12.30 12.44
N ILE A 253 20.55 -11.87 11.60
CA ILE A 253 19.21 -12.45 11.55
C ILE A 253 19.23 -13.71 10.69
N THR A 254 18.69 -14.80 11.23
CA THR A 254 18.42 -16.01 10.46
C THR A 254 17.04 -15.89 9.80
N PHE A 255 16.97 -16.05 8.48
CA PHE A 255 15.74 -15.84 7.71
C PHE A 255 15.63 -16.80 6.54
N ARG A 256 14.42 -16.92 5.98
CA ARG A 256 14.14 -17.62 4.73
C ARG A 256 13.12 -16.84 3.91
N PHE A 257 13.39 -16.63 2.63
CA PHE A 257 12.37 -16.16 1.69
C PHE A 257 11.38 -17.29 1.43
N THR A 258 10.12 -17.03 1.71
CA THR A 258 9.03 -18.00 1.51
C THR A 258 8.30 -17.77 0.19
N PHE A 259 8.34 -16.55 -0.31
CA PHE A 259 7.69 -16.14 -1.55
C PHE A 259 8.31 -14.83 -2.07
N GLY A 260 8.27 -14.64 -3.38
CA GLY A 260 8.62 -13.38 -4.03
C GLY A 260 7.81 -13.22 -5.30
N ARG A 261 7.34 -12.00 -5.58
CA ARG A 261 6.68 -11.68 -6.86
C ARG A 261 6.80 -10.22 -7.23
N ILE A 262 6.61 -9.95 -8.52
CA ILE A 262 6.28 -8.62 -9.01
C ILE A 262 4.78 -8.37 -8.75
N VAL A 263 4.48 -7.33 -7.99
CA VAL A 263 3.11 -6.87 -7.71
C VAL A 263 2.57 -6.12 -8.92
N ARG A 264 3.35 -5.17 -9.45
CA ARG A 264 3.05 -4.40 -10.66
C ARG A 264 4.30 -3.75 -11.24
N THR A 265 4.23 -3.39 -12.52
CA THR A 265 5.17 -2.45 -13.15
C THR A 265 4.74 -1.02 -12.84
N VAL A 266 5.66 -0.18 -12.36
CA VAL A 266 5.38 1.23 -12.03
C VAL A 266 6.00 2.23 -13.01
N GLY A 267 6.91 1.75 -13.86
CA GLY A 267 7.50 2.52 -14.95
C GLY A 267 8.38 1.62 -15.83
N PRO A 268 9.00 2.16 -16.90
CA PRO A 268 9.94 1.41 -17.72
C PRO A 268 11.06 0.83 -16.87
N ARG A 269 11.12 -0.51 -16.78
CA ARG A 269 12.08 -1.27 -15.95
C ARG A 269 12.01 -0.98 -14.44
N TRP A 270 10.94 -0.35 -13.98
CA TRP A 270 10.67 -0.15 -12.55
C TRP A 270 9.53 -1.05 -12.09
N TYR A 271 9.81 -1.83 -11.05
CA TYR A 271 8.92 -2.86 -10.55
C TYR A 271 8.63 -2.62 -9.08
N GLN A 272 7.36 -2.83 -8.69
CA GLN A 272 7.01 -3.05 -7.31
C GLN A 272 7.11 -4.53 -7.02
N VAL A 273 8.03 -4.92 -6.13
CA VAL A 273 8.24 -6.30 -5.70
C VAL A 273 7.70 -6.47 -4.28
N VAL A 274 7.21 -7.66 -3.98
CA VAL A 274 6.94 -8.11 -2.61
C VAL A 274 7.75 -9.36 -2.33
N LEU A 275 8.33 -9.42 -1.14
CA LEU A 275 8.97 -10.60 -0.56
C LEU A 275 8.22 -10.97 0.73
N ASP A 276 7.83 -12.24 0.84
CA ASP A 276 7.37 -12.79 2.11
C ASP A 276 8.56 -13.47 2.80
N ILE A 277 8.97 -12.93 3.94
CA ILE A 277 10.18 -13.33 4.66
C ILE A 277 9.76 -14.01 5.96
N TYR A 278 10.24 -15.22 6.20
CA TYR A 278 10.15 -15.85 7.51
C TYR A 278 11.42 -15.53 8.30
N ILE A 279 11.25 -14.92 9.46
CA ILE A 279 12.30 -14.60 10.42
C ILE A 279 12.29 -15.69 11.48
N HIS A 280 13.43 -16.34 11.69
CA HIS A 280 13.61 -17.32 12.76
C HIS A 280 13.84 -16.61 14.10
N LYS A 281 13.78 -17.38 15.19
CA LYS A 281 14.11 -16.92 16.54
C LYS A 281 15.41 -16.12 16.53
N LYS A 282 15.37 -14.92 17.12
CA LYS A 282 16.53 -14.02 17.21
C LYS A 282 17.58 -14.62 18.16
N ASP A 283 18.85 -14.62 17.75
CA ASP A 283 19.96 -15.01 18.64
C ASP A 283 20.34 -13.83 19.58
N ASN A 284 21.22 -14.10 20.55
CA ASN A 284 21.67 -13.09 21.51
C ASN A 284 22.40 -11.90 20.84
N ARG A 285 23.06 -12.09 19.70
CA ARG A 285 23.79 -11.04 18.98
C ARG A 285 22.83 -10.11 18.23
N ALA A 286 21.79 -10.67 17.62
CA ALA A 286 20.71 -9.87 17.03
C ALA A 286 20.04 -8.99 18.10
N ASN A 287 19.81 -9.52 19.31
CA ASN A 287 19.21 -8.76 20.41
C ASN A 287 20.08 -7.55 20.83
N GLN A 288 21.40 -7.65 20.73
CA GLN A 288 22.31 -6.55 21.08
C GLN A 288 22.18 -5.35 20.11
N HIS A 289 21.96 -5.60 18.82
CA HIS A 289 21.67 -4.55 17.84
C HIS A 289 20.37 -3.79 18.18
N PHE A 290 19.32 -4.53 18.54
CA PHE A 290 18.03 -3.92 18.89
C PHE A 290 18.04 -3.16 20.21
N ASN A 291 18.82 -3.62 21.20
CA ASN A 291 18.99 -2.89 22.45
C ASN A 291 19.59 -1.49 22.20
N ASN A 292 20.57 -1.38 21.30
CA ASN A 292 21.16 -0.09 20.93
C ASN A 292 20.15 0.82 20.23
N LEU A 293 19.28 0.28 19.36
CA LEU A 293 18.20 1.03 18.71
C LEU A 293 17.19 1.58 19.73
N THR A 294 16.86 0.83 20.77
CA THR A 294 15.93 1.27 21.83
C THR A 294 16.57 2.35 22.71
N LEU A 295 17.84 2.21 23.07
CA LEU A 295 18.57 3.18 23.90
C LEU A 295 18.75 4.54 23.25
N LEU A 296 18.88 4.60 21.91
CA LEU A 296 18.97 5.86 21.16
C LEU A 296 17.70 6.73 21.24
N ARG A 297 16.59 6.21 21.78
CA ARG A 297 15.36 6.97 22.03
C ARG A 297 15.32 7.61 23.42
N GLU A 298 16.09 7.07 24.38
CA GLU A 298 16.11 7.53 25.77
C GLU A 298 17.17 8.62 26.01
N ALA A 299 18.00 8.92 25.01
CA ALA A 299 19.02 9.97 24.99
C ALA A 299 18.58 11.16 24.13
#